data_AF-A0A9P1CMH6-F1
#
_entry.id   AF-A0A9P1CMH6-F1
#
_cell.length_a   1.000
_cell.length_b   1.000
_cell.length_c   1.000
_cell.angle_alpha   90.00
_cell.angle_beta   90.00
_cell.angle_gamma   90.00
#
_symmetry.space_group_name_H-M   'P 1'
#
loop_
_entity.id
_entity.type
_entity.pdbx_description
1 polymer ?
#
loop_
_entity_poly.entity_id
_entity_poly.type
_entity_poly.pdbx_seq_one_letter_code
_entity_poly.pdbx_strand_id
1 'polypeptide(L)'
;MVSAGPGHTVLLRGDGNAVACGRNDFGQCDIPHLEDGIKYMQVSAGSLHTVLLRSDDVAVTCGTNWFEQCDIPPLPDGMTYTQVSAGMHHTVLLRSDGVAVVCGMDGSGQCDIPPLPDGMTYTQVSASIFHTVLLRSDGNAVACGKNDFGQCDIPHLEDGIKYMQVSAGNDHTVLLRSDGVAVACGKNDFGQCNIPPLPDGMTYTQVSASVYHTVLLRDDGNAVGCGRNNFGQCTIPQLDDEISYTQVSVGNHHTVLLRSDGVAVACGANGQGQYNIPTLYPGTWYAADVSVGRNLVLQLDCSCQADAMLLTFSGLTGDEVMRLNASPSDPAWNTHKHIAHELKVPLQSLRVVLPDGQLLAAACRANPGASLADVIETRKRRRLT
;
A
#
# COMPACT_ATOMS: atom_id res chain seq x y z
N MET A 1 4.88 3.09 2.98
CA MET A 1 3.51 2.85 2.49
C MET A 1 2.81 4.18 2.51
N VAL A 2 1.80 4.40 1.68
CA VAL A 2 0.95 5.59 1.76
C VAL A 2 -0.47 5.18 2.13
N SER A 3 -1.06 5.87 3.12
CA SER A 3 -2.46 5.73 3.48
C SER A 3 -3.08 7.11 3.62
N ALA A 4 -4.09 7.38 2.80
CA ALA A 4 -4.83 8.63 2.78
C ALA A 4 -6.21 8.40 3.40
N GLY A 5 -6.46 9.04 4.54
CA GLY A 5 -7.78 9.13 5.13
C GLY A 5 -8.54 10.36 4.61
N PRO A 6 -9.78 10.56 5.05
CA PRO A 6 -10.59 11.73 4.72
C PRO A 6 -9.96 13.11 4.88
N GLY A 7 -9.11 13.30 5.90
CA GLY A 7 -8.56 14.62 6.25
C GLY A 7 -7.05 14.64 6.48
N HIS A 8 -6.39 13.49 6.49
CA HIS A 8 -4.96 13.37 6.75
C HIS A 8 -4.36 12.21 5.95
N THR A 9 -3.04 12.25 5.79
CA THR A 9 -2.25 11.21 5.14
C THR A 9 -1.23 10.71 6.13
N VAL A 10 -1.04 9.40 6.19
CA VAL A 10 -0.02 8.74 6.99
C VAL A 10 0.90 7.97 6.05
N LEU A 11 2.20 8.13 6.26
CA LEU A 11 3.23 7.51 5.44
C LEU A 11 4.18 6.71 6.32
N LEU A 12 4.42 5.46 5.93
CA LEU A 12 5.47 4.63 6.51
C LEU A 12 6.80 4.89 5.79
N ARG A 13 7.82 5.28 6.55
CA ARG A 13 9.20 5.51 6.10
C ARG A 13 9.98 4.20 6.09
N GLY A 14 11.03 4.15 5.26
CA GLY A 14 11.90 2.97 5.13
C GLY A 14 12.75 2.65 6.36
N ASP A 15 12.89 3.60 7.30
CA ASP A 15 13.53 3.39 8.60
C ASP A 15 12.62 2.67 9.63
N GLY A 16 11.37 2.36 9.25
CA GLY A 16 10.37 1.74 10.12
C GLY A 16 9.58 2.74 10.96
N ASN A 17 9.77 4.05 10.80
CA ASN A 17 8.94 5.05 11.45
C ASN A 17 7.77 5.48 10.57
N ALA A 18 6.74 6.08 11.16
CA ALA A 18 5.62 6.66 10.43
C ALA A 18 5.54 8.17 10.64
N VAL A 19 5.05 8.89 9.64
CA VAL A 19 4.78 10.33 9.70
C VAL A 19 3.37 10.59 9.21
N ALA A 20 2.74 11.65 9.71
CA ALA A 20 1.41 12.06 9.29
C ALA A 20 1.37 13.55 8.94
N CYS A 21 0.51 13.92 8.01
CA CYS A 21 0.23 15.31 7.67
C CYS A 21 -1.26 15.51 7.36
N GLY A 22 -1.77 16.73 7.59
CA GLY A 22 -3.16 17.07 7.37
C GLY A 22 -3.87 17.53 8.64
N ARG A 23 -5.19 17.39 8.65
CA ARG A 23 -6.05 17.75 9.77
C ARG A 23 -5.66 16.98 11.02
N ASN A 24 -5.46 17.69 12.14
CA ASN A 24 -5.07 17.08 13.42
C ASN A 24 -5.92 17.56 14.62
N ASP A 25 -7.15 17.99 14.39
CA ASP A 25 -8.01 18.55 15.45
C ASP A 25 -8.30 17.57 16.61
N PHE A 26 -8.04 16.27 16.41
CA PHE A 26 -8.31 15.20 17.36
C PHE A 26 -7.08 14.32 17.65
N GLY A 27 -5.88 14.74 17.24
CA GLY A 27 -4.64 13.98 17.43
C GLY A 27 -4.45 12.82 16.47
N GLN A 28 -5.21 12.75 15.36
CA GLN A 28 -5.10 11.67 14.36
C GLN A 28 -3.77 11.64 13.58
N CYS A 29 -2.97 12.70 13.67
CA CYS A 29 -1.61 12.77 13.14
C CYS A 29 -0.54 12.59 14.23
N ASP A 30 -0.93 12.41 15.50
CA ASP A 30 0.00 12.27 16.63
C ASP A 30 0.50 10.83 16.71
N ILE A 31 1.34 10.45 15.74
CA ILE A 31 1.89 9.09 15.63
C ILE A 31 2.62 8.71 16.93
N PRO A 32 2.24 7.58 17.58
CA PRO A 32 2.88 7.17 18.83
C PRO A 32 4.38 6.95 18.67
N HIS A 33 5.13 7.23 19.72
CA HIS A 33 6.57 6.96 19.77
C HIS A 33 6.84 5.44 19.79
N LEU A 34 7.87 4.99 19.08
CA LEU A 34 8.32 3.59 19.07
C LEU A 34 9.43 3.37 20.10
N GLU A 35 9.36 2.26 20.82
CA GLU A 35 10.49 1.80 21.64
C GLU A 35 11.66 1.34 20.75
N ASP A 36 12.88 1.37 21.28
CA ASP A 36 14.08 0.98 20.53
C ASP A 36 13.95 -0.44 19.98
N GLY A 37 14.20 -0.59 18.67
CA GLY A 37 14.13 -1.88 17.97
C GLY A 37 12.74 -2.26 17.44
N ILE A 38 11.69 -1.53 17.82
CA ILE A 38 10.35 -1.70 17.24
C ILE A 38 10.18 -0.81 16.02
N LYS A 39 9.48 -1.30 15.01
CA LYS A 39 9.15 -0.59 13.77
C LYS A 39 7.65 -0.63 13.51
N TYR A 40 7.14 0.34 12.78
CA TYR A 40 5.84 0.23 12.13
C TYR A 40 5.97 -0.59 10.84
N MET A 41 4.99 -1.47 10.64
CA MET A 41 4.89 -2.40 9.53
C MET A 41 3.76 -2.04 8.57
N GLN A 42 2.70 -1.42 9.10
CA GLN A 42 1.55 -0.98 8.32
C GLN A 42 0.97 0.29 8.92
N VAL A 43 0.39 1.14 8.07
CA VAL A 43 -0.35 2.33 8.47
C VAL A 43 -1.70 2.37 7.77
N SER A 44 -2.74 2.79 8.49
CA SER A 44 -4.08 3.02 7.94
C SER A 44 -4.68 4.28 8.54
N ALA A 45 -4.98 5.26 7.69
CA ALA A 45 -5.63 6.51 8.07
C ALA A 45 -7.15 6.40 7.90
N GLY A 46 -7.89 6.50 9.00
CA GLY A 46 -9.34 6.60 9.03
C GLY A 46 -9.81 8.06 8.98
N SER A 47 -11.08 8.33 9.33
CA SER A 47 -11.60 9.70 9.30
C SER A 47 -10.97 10.62 10.36
N LEU A 48 -10.87 10.12 11.59
CA LEU A 48 -10.48 10.90 12.77
C LEU A 48 -9.51 10.13 13.69
N HIS A 49 -8.99 9.01 13.21
CA HIS A 49 -7.98 8.20 13.87
C HIS A 49 -7.04 7.55 12.85
N THR A 50 -5.88 7.13 13.32
CA THR A 50 -4.90 6.36 12.57
C THR A 50 -4.64 5.07 13.32
N VAL A 51 -4.53 3.96 12.59
CA VAL A 51 -4.16 2.66 13.11
C VAL A 51 -2.82 2.26 12.51
N LEU A 52 -1.90 1.80 13.34
CA LEU A 52 -0.57 1.36 12.94
C LEU A 52 -0.31 -0.04 13.47
N LEU A 53 0.25 -0.90 12.62
CA LEU A 53 0.73 -2.22 13.02
C LEU A 53 2.23 -2.13 13.30
N ARG A 54 2.68 -2.64 14.44
CA ARG A 54 4.09 -2.68 14.83
C ARG A 54 4.74 -4.04 14.50
N SER A 55 6.07 -4.09 14.52
CA SER A 55 6.88 -5.28 14.24
C SER A 55 6.87 -6.32 15.36
N ASP A 56 6.36 -5.96 16.54
CA ASP A 56 6.08 -6.85 17.67
C ASP A 56 4.60 -7.29 17.70
N ASP A 57 3.93 -7.24 16.55
CA ASP A 57 2.56 -7.74 16.33
C ASP A 57 1.46 -6.98 17.10
N VAL A 58 1.81 -5.87 17.75
CA VAL A 58 0.87 -4.98 18.43
C VAL A 58 0.32 -3.94 17.45
N ALA A 59 -1.00 -3.78 17.41
CA ALA A 59 -1.62 -2.64 16.76
C ALA A 59 -1.82 -1.50 17.76
N VAL A 60 -1.46 -0.27 17.34
CA VAL A 60 -1.64 0.95 18.13
C VAL A 60 -2.42 1.99 17.34
N THR A 61 -3.00 2.95 18.04
CA THR A 61 -3.86 3.97 17.43
C THR A 61 -3.56 5.35 17.99
N CYS A 62 -3.83 6.38 17.19
CA CYS A 62 -3.91 7.77 17.64
C CYS A 62 -5.12 8.47 17.03
N GLY A 63 -5.65 9.50 17.69
CA GLY A 63 -6.87 10.18 17.29
C GLY A 63 -8.00 10.03 18.31
N THR A 64 -9.24 10.26 17.85
CA THR A 64 -10.42 10.19 18.72
C THR A 64 -10.84 8.75 19.04
N ASN A 65 -11.37 8.55 20.24
CA ASN A 65 -11.91 7.28 20.72
C ASN A 65 -13.35 7.39 21.25
N TRP A 66 -14.17 8.28 20.69
CA TRP A 66 -15.54 8.49 21.19
C TRP A 66 -16.48 7.29 21.04
N PHE A 67 -16.12 6.34 20.17
CA PHE A 67 -16.90 5.15 19.88
C PHE A 67 -16.10 3.87 20.09
N GLU A 68 -15.01 3.92 20.89
CA GLU A 68 -14.16 2.74 21.17
C GLU A 68 -13.40 2.23 19.92
N GLN A 69 -13.28 3.04 18.87
CA GLN A 69 -12.59 2.67 17.62
C GLN A 69 -11.07 2.53 17.75
N CYS A 70 -10.50 3.01 18.85
CA CYS A 70 -9.10 2.86 19.22
C CYS A 70 -8.88 1.72 20.24
N ASP A 71 -9.95 1.09 20.73
CA ASP A 71 -9.88 0.01 21.71
C ASP A 71 -9.59 -1.32 20.99
N ILE A 72 -8.32 -1.50 20.61
CA ILE A 72 -7.86 -2.67 19.88
C ILE A 72 -8.14 -3.94 20.70
N PRO A 73 -8.89 -4.93 20.16
CA PRO A 73 -9.18 -6.16 20.88
C PRO A 73 -7.90 -6.91 21.29
N PRO A 74 -7.87 -7.56 22.46
CA PRO A 74 -6.73 -8.38 22.84
C PRO A 74 -6.61 -9.61 21.94
N LEU A 75 -5.36 -10.01 21.65
CA LEU A 75 -5.05 -11.22 20.90
C LEU A 75 -5.06 -12.45 21.81
N PRO A 76 -5.56 -13.61 21.36
CA PRO A 76 -5.27 -14.88 22.00
C PRO A 76 -3.76 -15.18 22.00
N ASP A 77 -3.31 -16.01 22.95
CA ASP A 77 -1.90 -16.40 23.06
C ASP A 77 -1.36 -16.99 21.74
N GLY A 78 -0.22 -16.48 21.28
CA GLY A 78 0.45 -16.92 20.06
C GLY A 78 -0.16 -16.40 18.75
N MET A 79 -1.17 -15.54 18.81
CA MET A 79 -1.75 -14.87 17.63
C MET A 79 -1.16 -13.48 17.43
N THR A 80 -1.24 -12.99 16.20
CA THR A 80 -0.72 -11.68 15.79
C THR A 80 -1.71 -10.98 14.86
N TYR A 81 -1.65 -9.66 14.77
CA TYR A 81 -2.35 -8.93 13.72
C TYR A 81 -1.48 -8.89 12.46
N THR A 82 -2.09 -9.21 11.31
CA THR A 82 -1.44 -9.23 9.99
C THR A 82 -1.87 -8.08 9.10
N GLN A 83 -3.04 -7.49 9.38
CA GLN A 83 -3.52 -6.30 8.67
C GLN A 83 -4.36 -5.41 9.58
N VAL A 84 -4.25 -4.10 9.39
CA VAL A 84 -5.13 -3.09 9.99
C VAL A 84 -5.82 -2.25 8.92
N SER A 85 -7.07 -1.84 9.18
CA SER A 85 -7.82 -0.91 8.34
C SER A 85 -8.72 -0.01 9.20
N ALA A 86 -8.56 1.30 9.04
CA ALA A 86 -9.29 2.32 9.78
C ALA A 86 -10.45 2.89 8.94
N GLY A 87 -11.67 2.80 9.46
CA GLY A 87 -12.87 3.40 8.89
C GLY A 87 -13.14 4.82 9.45
N MET A 88 -14.41 5.26 9.43
CA MET A 88 -14.77 6.56 10.04
C MET A 88 -14.78 6.51 11.56
N HIS A 89 -15.46 5.50 12.11
CA HIS A 89 -15.68 5.32 13.55
C HIS A 89 -15.50 3.86 13.97
N HIS A 90 -14.82 3.05 13.16
CA HIS A 90 -14.49 1.67 13.48
C HIS A 90 -13.11 1.31 12.93
N THR A 91 -12.51 0.28 13.50
CA THR A 91 -11.23 -0.28 13.11
C THR A 91 -11.41 -1.77 12.88
N VAL A 92 -10.94 -2.25 11.74
CA VAL A 92 -10.95 -3.68 11.38
C VAL A 92 -9.51 -4.18 11.40
N LEU A 93 -9.29 -5.32 12.06
CA LEU A 93 -8.00 -5.97 12.14
C LEU A 93 -8.12 -7.41 11.64
N LEU A 94 -7.13 -7.86 10.87
CA LEU A 94 -7.01 -9.24 10.42
C LEU A 94 -5.98 -9.97 11.28
N ARG A 95 -6.40 -11.02 11.97
CA ARG A 95 -5.52 -11.86 12.80
C ARG A 95 -4.81 -12.92 11.95
N SER A 96 -3.69 -13.45 12.44
CA SER A 96 -2.84 -14.44 11.73
C SER A 96 -3.49 -15.80 11.46
N ASP A 97 -4.56 -16.14 12.18
CA ASP A 97 -5.41 -17.30 11.87
C ASP A 97 -6.50 -17.01 10.83
N GLY A 98 -6.51 -15.80 10.27
CA GLY A 98 -7.45 -15.41 9.22
C GLY A 98 -8.82 -14.98 9.71
N VAL A 99 -8.99 -14.73 11.02
CA VAL A 99 -10.20 -14.12 11.59
C VAL A 99 -10.09 -12.60 11.55
N ALA A 100 -11.13 -11.93 11.06
CA ALA A 100 -11.25 -10.48 11.16
C ALA A 100 -11.97 -10.11 12.46
N VAL A 101 -11.44 -9.14 13.19
CA VAL A 101 -12.04 -8.57 14.40
C VAL A 101 -12.24 -7.07 14.20
N VAL A 102 -13.25 -6.51 14.87
CA VAL A 102 -13.63 -5.10 14.71
C VAL A 102 -13.87 -4.49 16.07
N CYS A 103 -13.49 -3.23 16.24
CA CYS A 103 -13.89 -2.38 17.37
C CYS A 103 -14.41 -1.04 16.84
N GLY A 104 -15.29 -0.39 17.59
CA GLY A 104 -15.87 0.89 17.20
C GLY A 104 -17.39 0.92 17.13
N MET A 105 -17.89 1.98 16.49
CA MET A 105 -19.30 2.17 16.18
C MET A 105 -19.83 1.10 15.23
N ASP A 106 -21.00 0.53 15.56
CA ASP A 106 -21.69 -0.47 14.77
C ASP A 106 -23.14 -0.10 14.40
N GLY A 107 -23.49 1.20 14.43
CA GLY A 107 -24.87 1.65 14.19
C GLY A 107 -25.43 1.34 12.79
N SER A 108 -24.61 0.86 11.85
CA SER A 108 -25.01 0.42 10.51
C SER A 108 -24.68 -1.04 10.22
N GLY A 109 -24.22 -1.83 11.22
CA GLY A 109 -23.78 -3.22 11.04
C GLY A 109 -22.38 -3.34 10.42
N GLN A 110 -21.56 -2.28 10.43
CA GLN A 110 -20.22 -2.29 9.84
C GLN A 110 -19.22 -3.16 10.60
N CYS A 111 -19.54 -3.57 11.83
CA CYS A 111 -18.79 -4.51 12.65
C CYS A 111 -19.33 -5.94 12.56
N ASP A 112 -20.48 -6.18 11.91
CA ASP A 112 -21.11 -7.49 11.72
C ASP A 112 -20.38 -8.34 10.68
N ILE A 113 -19.13 -8.72 10.99
CA ILE A 113 -18.30 -9.54 10.09
C ILE A 113 -19.01 -10.86 9.78
N PRO A 114 -19.26 -11.18 8.48
CA PRO A 114 -19.91 -12.43 8.12
C PRO A 114 -19.14 -13.66 8.61
N PRO A 115 -19.81 -14.74 9.03
CA PRO A 115 -19.13 -15.97 9.41
C PRO A 115 -18.43 -16.61 8.20
N LEU A 116 -17.26 -17.19 8.44
CA LEU A 116 -16.52 -17.95 7.44
C LEU A 116 -17.07 -19.39 7.34
N PRO A 117 -17.17 -19.97 6.12
CA PRO A 117 -17.32 -21.40 5.97
C PRO A 117 -16.14 -22.16 6.59
N ASP A 118 -16.38 -23.42 6.98
CA ASP A 118 -15.35 -24.25 7.60
C ASP A 118 -14.08 -24.37 6.73
N GLY A 119 -12.93 -24.15 7.37
CA GLY A 119 -11.61 -24.22 6.71
C GLY A 119 -11.26 -23.00 5.85
N MET A 120 -12.11 -21.97 5.80
CA MET A 120 -11.79 -20.70 5.14
C MET A 120 -11.26 -19.67 6.12
N THR A 121 -10.44 -18.76 5.57
CA THR A 121 -9.92 -17.58 6.25
C THR A 121 -10.21 -16.30 5.45
N TYR A 122 -10.23 -15.16 6.12
CA TYR A 122 -10.06 -13.86 5.48
C TYR A 122 -8.58 -13.61 5.19
N THR A 123 -8.30 -12.97 4.06
CA THR A 123 -6.94 -12.64 3.60
C THR A 123 -6.72 -11.15 3.39
N GLN A 124 -7.80 -10.36 3.39
CA GLN A 124 -7.73 -8.90 3.35
C GLN A 124 -8.97 -8.29 3.99
N VAL A 125 -8.79 -7.16 4.68
CA VAL A 125 -9.85 -6.31 5.20
C VAL A 125 -9.70 -4.89 4.66
N SER A 126 -10.83 -4.23 4.38
CA SER A 126 -10.89 -2.81 4.03
C SER A 126 -12.11 -2.19 4.67
N ALA A 127 -11.89 -1.21 5.54
CA ALA A 127 -12.90 -0.43 6.21
C ALA A 127 -13.02 0.95 5.56
N SER A 128 -14.23 1.49 5.54
CA SER A 128 -14.46 2.88 5.18
C SER A 128 -15.48 3.52 6.11
N ILE A 129 -16.33 4.43 5.61
CA ILE A 129 -17.17 5.23 6.48
C ILE A 129 -18.26 4.39 7.17
N PHE A 130 -19.03 3.60 6.42
CA PHE A 130 -20.20 2.89 6.94
C PHE A 130 -20.26 1.40 6.59
N HIS A 131 -19.24 0.84 5.95
CA HIS A 131 -19.17 -0.58 5.63
C HIS A 131 -17.74 -1.11 5.64
N THR A 132 -17.64 -2.42 5.79
CA THR A 132 -16.41 -3.21 5.76
C THR A 132 -16.49 -4.21 4.62
N VAL A 133 -15.40 -4.38 3.88
CA VAL A 133 -15.26 -5.37 2.82
C VAL A 133 -14.11 -6.31 3.16
N LEU A 134 -14.33 -7.61 3.00
CA LEU A 134 -13.37 -8.64 3.33
C LEU A 134 -13.12 -9.55 2.12
N LEU A 135 -11.86 -9.82 1.84
CA LEU A 135 -11.44 -10.82 0.87
C LEU A 135 -11.24 -12.16 1.58
N ARG A 136 -11.78 -13.22 1.00
CA ARG A 136 -11.71 -14.58 1.52
C ARG A 136 -10.69 -15.40 0.74
N SER A 137 -10.07 -16.37 1.42
CA SER A 137 -8.99 -17.23 0.90
C SER A 137 -9.36 -18.07 -0.33
N ASP A 138 -10.65 -18.31 -0.58
CA ASP A 138 -11.12 -18.97 -1.80
C ASP A 138 -11.12 -18.05 -3.03
N GLY A 139 -10.94 -16.74 -2.83
CA GLY A 139 -10.96 -15.71 -3.87
C GLY A 139 -12.30 -15.01 -4.02
N ASN A 140 -13.27 -15.24 -3.13
CA ASN A 140 -14.50 -14.46 -3.07
C ASN A 140 -14.36 -13.28 -2.10
N ALA A 141 -15.27 -12.31 -2.19
CA ALA A 141 -15.34 -11.19 -1.26
C ALA A 141 -16.74 -11.10 -0.65
N VAL A 142 -16.81 -10.57 0.57
CA VAL A 142 -18.05 -10.29 1.29
C VAL A 142 -17.99 -8.90 1.89
N ALA A 143 -19.14 -8.32 2.21
CA ALA A 143 -19.23 -7.01 2.84
C ALA A 143 -20.33 -6.98 3.89
N CYS A 144 -20.17 -6.12 4.90
CA CYS A 144 -21.14 -5.86 5.95
C CYS A 144 -21.21 -4.36 6.26
N GLY A 145 -22.34 -3.91 6.78
CA GLY A 145 -22.61 -2.50 7.05
C GLY A 145 -23.73 -1.93 6.17
N LYS A 146 -23.72 -0.61 6.04
CA LYS A 146 -24.73 0.14 5.27
C LYS A 146 -24.76 -0.30 3.81
N ASN A 147 -25.95 -0.52 3.27
CA ASN A 147 -26.13 -0.99 1.88
C ASN A 147 -27.18 -0.21 1.06
N ASP A 148 -27.50 1.03 1.43
CA ASP A 148 -28.56 1.83 0.78
C ASP A 148 -28.34 2.03 -0.73
N PHE A 149 -27.11 1.89 -1.23
CA PHE A 149 -26.74 2.06 -2.63
C PHE A 149 -26.24 0.77 -3.29
N GLY A 150 -26.27 -0.37 -2.60
CA GLY A 150 -25.71 -1.63 -3.08
C GLY A 150 -24.18 -1.75 -2.94
N GLN A 151 -23.55 -0.98 -2.04
CA GLN A 151 -22.10 -1.04 -1.80
C GLN A 151 -21.61 -2.36 -1.17
N CYS A 152 -22.51 -3.13 -0.58
CA CYS A 152 -22.25 -4.47 -0.06
C CYS A 152 -22.69 -5.57 -1.06
N ASP A 153 -23.31 -5.22 -2.18
CA ASP A 153 -23.75 -6.16 -3.21
C ASP A 153 -22.54 -6.53 -4.10
N ILE A 154 -21.63 -7.34 -3.57
CA ILE A 154 -20.41 -7.77 -4.26
C ILE A 154 -20.78 -8.52 -5.56
N PRO A 155 -20.27 -8.10 -6.73
CA PRO A 155 -20.58 -8.76 -7.99
C PRO A 155 -20.22 -10.24 -8.00
N HIS A 156 -21.00 -11.04 -8.73
CA HIS A 156 -20.69 -12.45 -8.93
C HIS A 156 -19.45 -12.60 -9.82
N LEU A 157 -18.59 -13.58 -9.49
CA LEU A 157 -17.41 -13.92 -10.29
C LEU A 157 -17.72 -15.05 -11.27
N GLU A 158 -17.18 -14.94 -12.48
CA GLU A 158 -17.18 -16.06 -13.43
C GLU A 158 -16.26 -17.20 -12.94
N ASP A 159 -16.56 -18.43 -13.34
CA ASP A 159 -15.77 -19.61 -12.97
C ASP A 159 -14.28 -19.43 -13.33
N GLY A 160 -13.41 -19.68 -12.36
CA GLY A 160 -11.96 -19.58 -12.52
C GLY A 160 -11.39 -18.17 -12.30
N ILE A 161 -12.23 -17.14 -12.15
CA ILE A 161 -11.81 -15.79 -11.76
C ILE A 161 -11.95 -15.63 -10.25
N LYS A 162 -11.01 -14.90 -9.65
CA LYS A 162 -10.97 -14.59 -8.21
C LYS A 162 -10.81 -13.10 -7.99
N TYR A 163 -11.31 -12.60 -6.88
CA TYR A 163 -10.87 -11.32 -6.35
C TYR A 163 -9.48 -11.47 -5.72
N MET A 164 -8.64 -10.47 -5.96
CA MET A 164 -7.26 -10.37 -5.48
C MET A 164 -7.07 -9.18 -4.55
N GLN A 165 -7.95 -8.18 -4.64
CA GLN A 165 -7.96 -7.02 -3.76
C GLN A 165 -9.36 -6.46 -3.61
N VAL A 166 -9.67 -5.93 -2.42
CA VAL A 166 -10.88 -5.17 -2.12
C VAL A 166 -10.52 -3.78 -1.58
N SER A 167 -11.34 -2.78 -1.89
CA SER A 167 -11.23 -1.43 -1.33
C SER A 167 -12.62 -0.84 -1.11
N ALA A 168 -12.91 -0.47 0.13
CA ALA A 168 -14.15 0.18 0.53
C ALA A 168 -14.07 1.71 0.34
N GLY A 169 -14.99 2.26 -0.45
CA GLY A 169 -15.30 3.70 -0.51
C GLY A 169 -16.38 4.08 0.51
N ASN A 170 -16.94 5.29 0.45
CA ASN A 170 -18.00 5.70 1.39
C ASN A 170 -19.33 4.99 1.14
N ASP A 171 -19.74 4.97 -0.13
CA ASP A 171 -21.01 4.40 -0.58
C ASP A 171 -20.79 3.48 -1.79
N HIS A 172 -19.54 3.04 -2.04
CA HIS A 172 -19.19 2.14 -3.13
C HIS A 172 -18.04 1.22 -2.72
N THR A 173 -17.87 0.12 -3.45
CA THR A 173 -16.80 -0.86 -3.26
C THR A 173 -16.12 -1.12 -4.59
N VAL A 174 -14.79 -1.23 -4.58
CA VAL A 174 -13.99 -1.55 -5.77
C VAL A 174 -13.20 -2.82 -5.51
N LEU A 175 -13.20 -3.72 -6.49
CA LEU A 175 -12.54 -5.02 -6.41
C LEU A 175 -11.64 -5.24 -7.61
N LEU A 176 -10.44 -5.77 -7.36
CA LEU A 176 -9.50 -6.20 -8.39
C LEU A 176 -9.64 -7.70 -8.62
N ARG A 177 -9.84 -8.13 -9.86
CA ARG A 177 -9.91 -9.53 -10.27
C ARG A 177 -8.53 -10.09 -10.63
N SER A 178 -8.41 -11.41 -10.62
CA SER A 178 -7.19 -12.17 -10.92
C SER A 178 -6.76 -12.10 -12.39
N ASP A 179 -7.65 -11.69 -13.29
CA ASP A 179 -7.36 -11.42 -14.70
C ASP A 179 -6.89 -9.97 -14.94
N GLY A 180 -6.71 -9.18 -13.88
CA GLY A 180 -6.23 -7.81 -13.97
C GLY A 180 -7.32 -6.77 -14.28
N VAL A 181 -8.60 -7.16 -14.32
CA VAL A 181 -9.73 -6.25 -14.48
C VAL A 181 -10.23 -5.79 -13.12
N ALA A 182 -10.65 -4.53 -13.00
CA ALA A 182 -11.32 -4.02 -11.81
C ALA A 182 -12.83 -3.86 -12.05
N VAL A 183 -13.62 -4.09 -11.00
CA VAL A 183 -15.08 -3.88 -10.99
C VAL A 183 -15.47 -3.06 -9.77
N ALA A 184 -16.62 -2.40 -9.83
CA ALA A 184 -17.15 -1.61 -8.72
C ALA A 184 -18.67 -1.79 -8.59
N CYS A 185 -19.17 -1.69 -7.37
CA CYS A 185 -20.60 -1.67 -7.04
C CYS A 185 -20.91 -0.57 -6.02
N GLY A 186 -22.18 -0.19 -5.92
CA GLY A 186 -22.63 0.91 -5.05
C GLY A 186 -22.95 2.21 -5.80
N LYS A 187 -22.92 3.31 -5.07
CA LYS A 187 -23.28 4.66 -5.53
C LYS A 187 -22.35 5.14 -6.65
N ASN A 188 -22.95 5.74 -7.68
CA ASN A 188 -22.20 6.18 -8.87
C ASN A 188 -22.57 7.60 -9.36
N ASP A 189 -23.13 8.46 -8.50
CA ASP A 189 -23.60 9.80 -8.88
C ASP A 189 -22.51 10.69 -9.51
N PHE A 190 -21.23 10.42 -9.21
CA PHE A 190 -20.09 11.15 -9.74
C PHE A 190 -19.25 10.32 -10.74
N GLY A 191 -19.69 9.11 -11.09
CA GLY A 191 -18.92 8.20 -11.92
C GLY A 191 -17.80 7.45 -11.18
N GLN A 192 -17.82 7.38 -9.85
CA GLN A 192 -16.78 6.72 -9.04
C GLN A 192 -16.71 5.19 -9.22
N CYS A 193 -17.74 4.58 -9.80
CA CYS A 193 -17.77 3.18 -10.22
C CYS A 193 -17.46 3.01 -11.73
N ASN A 194 -17.27 4.09 -12.49
CA ASN A 194 -16.95 4.03 -13.92
C ASN A 194 -15.46 3.72 -14.11
N ILE A 195 -15.06 2.47 -13.85
CA ILE A 195 -13.69 2.00 -14.03
C ILE A 195 -13.25 2.27 -15.48
N PRO A 196 -12.14 3.01 -15.71
CA PRO A 196 -11.66 3.28 -17.06
C PRO A 196 -11.33 1.98 -17.80
N PRO A 197 -11.52 1.93 -19.13
CA PRO A 197 -11.07 0.78 -19.91
C PRO A 197 -9.54 0.70 -19.90
N LEU A 198 -9.02 -0.53 -19.84
CA LEU A 198 -7.59 -0.79 -20.02
C LEU A 198 -7.22 -0.80 -21.50
N PRO A 199 -6.04 -0.28 -21.87
CA PRO A 199 -5.45 -0.59 -23.17
C PRO A 199 -5.20 -2.10 -23.33
N ASP A 200 -5.16 -2.58 -24.58
CA ASP A 200 -4.95 -3.99 -24.87
C ASP A 200 -3.65 -4.53 -24.24
N GLY A 201 -3.78 -5.67 -23.54
CA GLY A 201 -2.66 -6.35 -22.89
C GLY A 201 -2.19 -5.75 -21.56
N MET A 202 -2.85 -4.69 -21.07
CA MET A 202 -2.58 -4.12 -19.75
C MET A 202 -3.50 -4.70 -18.68
N THR A 203 -3.07 -4.57 -17.42
CA THR A 203 -3.81 -4.98 -16.24
C THR A 203 -3.75 -3.91 -15.15
N TYR A 204 -4.76 -3.89 -14.29
CA TYR A 204 -4.68 -3.20 -13.01
C TYR A 204 -3.94 -4.07 -11.99
N THR A 205 -3.12 -3.42 -11.17
CA THR A 205 -2.33 -4.05 -10.10
C THR A 205 -2.74 -3.59 -8.71
N GLN A 206 -3.43 -2.44 -8.61
CA GLN A 206 -3.99 -1.96 -7.36
C GLN A 206 -5.28 -1.17 -7.58
N VAL A 207 -6.23 -1.30 -6.66
CA VAL A 207 -7.40 -0.43 -6.55
C VAL A 207 -7.40 0.30 -5.21
N SER A 208 -7.86 1.56 -5.21
CA SER A 208 -8.10 2.33 -3.99
C SER A 208 -9.31 3.23 -4.18
N ALA A 209 -10.22 3.22 -3.21
CA ALA A 209 -11.46 3.97 -3.23
C ALA A 209 -11.64 4.78 -1.94
N SER A 210 -12.33 5.91 -2.04
CA SER A 210 -12.76 6.69 -0.88
C SER A 210 -14.13 7.32 -1.17
N VAL A 211 -14.42 8.53 -0.67
CA VAL A 211 -15.79 9.06 -0.65
C VAL A 211 -16.37 9.33 -2.04
N TYR A 212 -15.60 9.92 -2.95
CA TYR A 212 -16.13 10.44 -4.22
C TYR A 212 -15.39 9.99 -5.46
N HIS A 213 -14.29 9.25 -5.33
CA HIS A 213 -13.50 8.80 -6.45
C HIS A 213 -12.75 7.50 -6.16
N THR A 214 -12.30 6.89 -7.24
CA THR A 214 -11.52 5.66 -7.29
C THR A 214 -10.26 5.94 -8.08
N VAL A 215 -9.13 5.40 -7.64
CA VAL A 215 -7.87 5.43 -8.39
C VAL A 215 -7.32 4.03 -8.51
N LEU A 216 -6.85 3.69 -9.71
CA LEU A 216 -6.33 2.38 -10.06
C LEU A 216 -4.89 2.51 -10.54
N LEU A 217 -4.03 1.62 -10.07
CA LEU A 217 -2.66 1.47 -10.54
C LEU A 217 -2.63 0.42 -11.65
N ARG A 218 -1.92 0.70 -12.74
CA ARG A 218 -1.69 -0.22 -13.85
C ARG A 218 -0.35 -0.93 -13.72
N ASP A 219 -0.22 -2.05 -14.42
CA ASP A 219 1.03 -2.82 -14.53
C ASP A 219 2.17 -2.10 -15.25
N ASP A 220 1.84 -1.10 -16.07
CA ASP A 220 2.81 -0.19 -16.70
C ASP A 220 3.36 0.90 -15.76
N GLY A 221 2.92 0.92 -14.50
CA GLY A 221 3.38 1.87 -13.50
C GLY A 221 2.69 3.23 -13.54
N ASN A 222 1.66 3.42 -14.38
CA ASN A 222 0.82 4.62 -14.32
C ASN A 222 -0.43 4.39 -13.47
N ALA A 223 -1.06 5.47 -13.03
CA ALA A 223 -2.34 5.42 -12.33
C ALA A 223 -3.41 6.25 -13.06
N VAL A 224 -4.67 5.83 -12.93
CA VAL A 224 -5.83 6.50 -13.52
C VAL A 224 -6.94 6.65 -12.48
N GLY A 225 -7.62 7.79 -12.48
CA GLY A 225 -8.73 8.08 -11.57
C GLY A 225 -10.08 8.19 -12.27
N CYS A 226 -11.16 7.82 -11.59
CA CYS A 226 -12.54 8.08 -12.01
C CYS A 226 -13.40 8.53 -10.82
N GLY A 227 -14.47 9.27 -11.10
CA GLY A 227 -15.32 9.89 -10.09
C GLY A 227 -15.24 11.42 -10.09
N ARG A 228 -15.55 12.01 -8.93
CA ARG A 228 -15.55 13.46 -8.76
C ARG A 228 -14.14 14.03 -8.94
N ASN A 229 -14.02 15.11 -9.71
CA ASN A 229 -12.71 15.74 -9.97
C ASN A 229 -12.69 17.27 -9.75
N ASN A 230 -13.62 17.82 -8.97
CA ASN A 230 -13.76 19.28 -8.79
C ASN A 230 -12.53 19.93 -8.12
N PHE A 231 -11.68 19.14 -7.46
CA PHE A 231 -10.43 19.60 -6.82
C PHE A 231 -9.18 19.04 -7.50
N GLY A 232 -9.31 18.34 -8.64
CA GLY A 232 -8.20 17.67 -9.30
C GLY A 232 -7.77 16.35 -8.66
N GLN A 233 -8.60 15.74 -7.81
CA GLN A 233 -8.27 14.49 -7.10
C GLN A 233 -8.15 13.24 -7.99
N CYS A 234 -8.67 13.31 -9.22
CA CYS A 234 -8.45 12.30 -10.27
C CYS A 234 -7.40 12.75 -11.31
N THR A 235 -6.84 13.95 -11.17
CA THR A 235 -5.80 14.47 -12.07
C THR A 235 -4.45 13.95 -11.61
N ILE A 236 -4.12 12.72 -12.00
CA ILE A 236 -2.88 12.05 -11.60
C ILE A 236 -1.67 12.79 -12.20
N PRO A 237 -0.65 13.16 -11.38
CA PRO A 237 0.54 13.82 -11.88
C PRO A 237 1.24 12.97 -12.94
N GLN A 238 1.72 13.63 -13.99
CA GLN A 238 2.54 12.96 -15.01
C GLN A 238 3.88 12.54 -14.41
N LEU A 239 4.37 11.39 -14.87
CA LEU A 239 5.66 10.85 -14.48
C LEU A 239 6.70 11.17 -15.55
N ASP A 240 7.95 11.32 -15.13
CA ASP A 240 9.09 11.27 -16.02
C ASP A 240 9.30 9.82 -16.52
N ASP A 241 9.90 9.64 -17.70
CA ASP A 241 9.99 8.34 -18.41
C ASP A 241 10.63 7.18 -17.61
N GLU A 242 11.33 7.46 -16.51
CA GLU A 242 12.05 6.48 -15.67
C GLU A 242 11.36 6.19 -14.32
N ILE A 243 10.25 6.86 -14.02
CA ILE A 243 9.54 6.75 -12.76
C ILE A 243 8.21 6.05 -12.97
N SER A 244 7.84 5.18 -12.04
CA SER A 244 6.52 4.53 -11.99
C SER A 244 5.88 4.79 -10.63
N TYR A 245 4.55 4.73 -10.56
CA TYR A 245 3.84 4.58 -9.31
C TYR A 245 3.90 3.12 -8.85
N THR A 246 4.11 2.93 -7.54
CA THR A 246 4.18 1.62 -6.88
C THR A 246 3.06 1.43 -5.87
N GLN A 247 2.44 2.51 -5.42
CA GLN A 247 1.29 2.47 -4.54
C GLN A 247 0.37 3.68 -4.79
N VAL A 248 -0.93 3.47 -4.62
CA VAL A 248 -1.92 4.53 -4.55
C VAL A 248 -2.79 4.39 -3.31
N SER A 249 -3.13 5.52 -2.69
CA SER A 249 -4.15 5.60 -1.65
C SER A 249 -5.02 6.83 -1.84
N VAL A 250 -6.32 6.66 -1.63
CA VAL A 250 -7.32 7.69 -1.89
C VAL A 250 -7.96 8.19 -0.60
N GLY A 251 -7.95 9.52 -0.40
CA GLY A 251 -8.71 10.20 0.66
C GLY A 251 -9.99 10.86 0.11
N ASN A 252 -10.68 11.70 0.90
CA ASN A 252 -11.98 12.27 0.48
C ASN A 252 -11.92 13.10 -0.80
N HIS A 253 -10.90 13.94 -0.90
CA HIS A 253 -10.74 14.92 -1.97
C HIS A 253 -9.28 15.01 -2.43
N HIS A 254 -8.44 14.05 -2.06
CA HIS A 254 -7.05 13.98 -2.48
C HIS A 254 -6.64 12.52 -2.74
N THR A 255 -5.61 12.36 -3.54
CA THR A 255 -4.99 11.08 -3.87
C THR A 255 -3.52 11.20 -3.54
N VAL A 256 -2.96 10.18 -2.89
CA VAL A 256 -1.53 10.08 -2.58
C VAL A 256 -0.97 8.90 -3.35
N LEU A 257 0.13 9.12 -4.05
CA LEU A 257 0.81 8.11 -4.85
C LEU A 257 2.25 8.00 -4.40
N LEU A 258 2.72 6.77 -4.23
CA LEU A 258 4.12 6.48 -4.02
C LEU A 258 4.79 6.19 -5.36
N ARG A 259 5.89 6.88 -5.63
CA ARG A 259 6.73 6.63 -6.80
C ARG A 259 7.76 5.55 -6.50
N SER A 260 8.31 4.97 -7.56
CA SER A 260 9.35 3.93 -7.51
C SER A 260 10.65 4.42 -6.89
N ASP A 261 10.92 5.72 -6.91
CA ASP A 261 12.08 6.35 -6.25
C ASP A 261 11.86 6.63 -4.75
N GLY A 262 10.75 6.14 -4.19
CA GLY A 262 10.44 6.29 -2.76
C GLY A 262 9.91 7.68 -2.38
N VAL A 263 9.62 8.53 -3.36
CA VAL A 263 8.98 9.84 -3.14
C VAL A 263 7.46 9.68 -3.23
N ALA A 264 6.74 10.24 -2.25
CA ALA A 264 5.29 10.32 -2.33
C ALA A 264 4.87 11.68 -2.90
N VAL A 265 3.91 11.65 -3.83
CA VAL A 265 3.27 12.83 -4.44
C VAL A 265 1.77 12.75 -4.23
N ALA A 266 1.08 13.86 -4.46
CA ALA A 266 -0.36 13.91 -4.31
C ALA A 266 -1.01 14.92 -5.23
N CYS A 267 -2.31 14.73 -5.46
CA CYS A 267 -3.18 15.66 -6.18
C CYS A 267 -4.53 15.77 -5.46
N GLY A 268 -5.27 16.85 -5.75
CA GLY A 268 -6.56 17.13 -5.11
C GLY A 268 -6.54 18.35 -4.19
N ALA A 269 -7.48 18.39 -3.25
CA ALA A 269 -7.63 19.48 -2.29
C ALA A 269 -6.54 19.45 -1.21
N ASN A 270 -5.99 20.62 -0.86
CA ASN A 270 -4.98 20.78 0.21
C ASN A 270 -5.39 21.71 1.35
N GLY A 271 -6.68 22.06 1.45
CA GLY A 271 -7.12 23.09 2.41
C GLY A 271 -6.83 22.78 3.88
N GLN A 272 -6.51 21.51 4.21
CA GLN A 272 -6.14 21.03 5.54
C GLN A 272 -4.66 20.62 5.64
N GLY A 273 -3.85 20.86 4.59
CA GLY A 273 -2.48 20.38 4.51
C GLY A 273 -2.34 18.86 4.36
N GLN A 274 -3.42 18.17 3.94
CA GLN A 274 -3.53 16.72 3.88
C GLN A 274 -2.57 16.04 2.90
N TYR A 275 -1.91 16.81 2.03
CA TYR A 275 -0.79 16.30 1.25
C TYR A 275 0.45 17.20 1.32
N ASN A 276 0.63 17.95 2.42
CA ASN A 276 1.91 18.55 2.78
C ASN A 276 2.89 17.46 3.25
N ILE A 277 3.21 16.54 2.34
CA ILE A 277 4.07 15.38 2.58
C ILE A 277 5.45 15.90 2.98
N PRO A 278 5.99 15.50 4.16
CA PRO A 278 7.29 15.97 4.61
C PRO A 278 8.39 15.65 3.60
N THR A 279 9.25 16.64 3.34
CA THR A 279 10.49 16.42 2.59
C THR A 279 11.40 15.52 3.41
N LEU A 280 11.85 14.42 2.81
CA LEU A 280 12.73 13.46 3.48
C LEU A 280 14.18 13.97 3.47
N TYR A 281 14.94 13.62 4.52
CA TYR A 281 16.38 13.83 4.53
C TYR A 281 17.07 12.95 3.48
N PRO A 282 18.23 13.36 2.93
CA PRO A 282 18.96 12.52 1.99
C PRO A 282 19.25 11.13 2.58
N GLY A 283 18.83 10.07 1.88
CA GLY A 283 18.97 8.69 2.35
C GLY A 283 17.77 8.15 3.13
N THR A 284 16.65 8.87 3.16
CA THR A 284 15.36 8.36 3.67
C THR A 284 14.32 8.37 2.55
N TRP A 285 13.51 7.32 2.47
CA TRP A 285 12.42 7.15 1.49
C TRP A 285 11.14 6.65 2.19
N TYR A 286 10.00 6.73 1.51
CA TYR A 286 8.78 6.05 1.94
C TYR A 286 8.79 4.60 1.45
N ALA A 287 8.39 3.65 2.31
CA ALA A 287 8.36 2.22 1.96
C ALA A 287 7.25 1.92 0.94
N ALA A 288 7.34 0.87 0.12
CA ALA A 288 6.18 0.37 -0.64
C ALA A 288 5.30 -0.54 0.24
N ASP A 289 4.03 -0.71 -0.10
CA ASP A 289 3.15 -1.71 0.53
C ASP A 289 3.28 -3.06 -0.17
N VAL A 290 3.61 -4.11 0.60
CA VAL A 290 3.77 -5.50 0.12
C VAL A 290 2.53 -6.34 0.36
N SER A 291 1.52 -5.83 1.06
CA SER A 291 0.30 -6.57 1.39
C SER A 291 -0.63 -6.78 0.19
N VAL A 292 -0.42 -6.02 -0.90
CA VAL A 292 -1.24 -6.11 -2.11
C VAL A 292 -0.41 -6.68 -3.26
N GLY A 293 -0.50 -8.00 -3.44
CA GLY A 293 -0.04 -8.69 -4.63
C GLY A 293 1.44 -9.07 -4.62
N ARG A 294 1.71 -10.36 -4.32
CA ARG A 294 2.88 -11.26 -4.57
C ARG A 294 4.22 -10.72 -5.15
N ASN A 295 4.57 -9.46 -4.98
CA ASN A 295 5.82 -8.88 -5.41
C ASN A 295 6.76 -8.81 -4.22
N LEU A 296 7.89 -9.52 -4.30
CA LEU A 296 8.94 -9.44 -3.29
C LEU A 296 9.75 -8.17 -3.57
N VAL A 297 9.61 -7.18 -2.70
CA VAL A 297 10.42 -5.97 -2.73
C VAL A 297 11.59 -6.13 -1.77
N LEU A 298 12.79 -6.02 -2.31
CA LEU A 298 14.03 -6.04 -1.56
C LEU A 298 14.76 -4.72 -1.73
N GLN A 299 15.31 -4.24 -0.64
CA GLN A 299 16.19 -3.11 -0.62
C GLN A 299 17.64 -3.59 -0.69
N LEU A 300 18.40 -3.07 -1.65
CA LEU A 300 19.82 -3.29 -1.75
C LEU A 300 20.58 -2.21 -0.96
N ASP A 301 21.37 -2.65 0.01
CA ASP A 301 22.50 -1.89 0.54
C ASP A 301 23.80 -2.55 0.06
N CYS A 302 24.87 -1.76 -0.08
CA CYS A 302 26.15 -2.26 -0.52
C CYS A 302 27.29 -1.70 0.32
N SER A 303 28.22 -2.57 0.70
CA SER A 303 29.52 -2.17 1.25
C SER A 303 30.62 -2.62 0.30
N CYS A 304 31.46 -1.67 -0.09
CA CYS A 304 32.56 -1.90 -1.03
C CYS A 304 33.89 -2.02 -0.28
N GLN A 305 34.65 -3.08 -0.55
CA GLN A 305 36.04 -3.24 -0.11
C GLN A 305 36.91 -3.60 -1.30
N ALA A 306 37.74 -2.66 -1.78
CA ALA A 306 38.71 -2.78 -2.87
C ALA A 306 38.21 -3.51 -4.14
N ASP A 307 38.16 -4.85 -4.14
CA ASP A 307 37.78 -5.70 -5.28
C ASP A 307 36.47 -6.49 -5.06
N ALA A 308 35.80 -6.32 -3.92
CA ALA A 308 34.58 -7.02 -3.56
C ALA A 308 33.48 -6.06 -3.10
N MET A 309 32.25 -6.37 -3.51
CA MET A 309 31.01 -5.77 -3.01
C MET A 309 30.27 -6.81 -2.18
N LEU A 310 29.96 -6.46 -0.93
CA LEU A 310 28.95 -7.18 -0.16
C LEU A 310 27.62 -6.47 -0.38
N LEU A 311 26.72 -7.16 -1.07
CA LEU A 311 25.34 -6.74 -1.29
C LEU A 311 24.48 -7.32 -0.18
N THR A 312 23.79 -6.46 0.55
CA THR A 312 22.83 -6.84 1.59
C THR A 312 21.44 -6.51 1.06
N PHE A 313 20.59 -7.54 0.97
CA PHE A 313 19.21 -7.39 0.57
C PHE A 313 18.33 -7.49 1.81
N SER A 314 17.65 -6.40 2.13
CA SER A 314 16.71 -6.37 3.22
C SER A 314 15.27 -6.38 2.70
N GLY A 315 14.39 -7.06 3.40
CA GLY A 315 12.96 -6.93 3.20
C GLY A 315 12.51 -5.52 3.62
N LEU A 316 11.25 -5.19 3.34
CA LEU A 316 10.69 -3.89 3.70
C LEU A 316 10.57 -3.67 5.22
N THR A 317 10.73 -4.73 6.00
CA THR A 317 10.82 -4.72 7.47
C THR A 317 12.22 -4.28 7.96
N GLY A 318 13.19 -4.18 7.04
CA GLY A 318 14.61 -3.96 7.31
C GLY A 318 15.35 -5.23 7.75
N ASP A 319 14.66 -6.36 7.89
CA ASP A 319 15.30 -7.65 8.15
C ASP A 319 16.11 -8.07 6.93
N GLU A 320 17.31 -8.58 7.17
CA GLU A 320 18.15 -9.12 6.13
C GLU A 320 17.51 -10.38 5.55
N VAL A 321 17.18 -10.32 4.26
CA VAL A 321 16.63 -11.44 3.49
C VAL A 321 17.75 -12.26 2.88
N MET A 322 18.82 -11.60 2.42
CA MET A 322 19.93 -12.26 1.75
C MET A 322 21.20 -11.39 1.78
N ARG A 323 22.37 -12.03 1.82
CA ARG A 323 23.65 -11.41 1.46
C ARG A 323 24.25 -12.09 0.25
N LEU A 324 24.88 -11.29 -0.61
CA LEU A 324 25.58 -11.77 -1.78
C LEU A 324 26.94 -11.08 -1.90
N ASN A 325 27.99 -11.87 -2.06
CA ASN A 325 29.29 -11.34 -2.48
C ASN A 325 29.27 -11.22 -4.01
N ALA A 326 29.62 -10.04 -4.52
CA ALA A 326 29.71 -9.76 -5.94
C ALA A 326 30.98 -8.97 -6.26
N SER A 327 31.43 -9.01 -7.50
CA SER A 327 32.43 -8.08 -8.02
C SER A 327 31.74 -6.79 -8.47
N PRO A 328 32.35 -5.60 -8.26
CA PRO A 328 31.88 -4.35 -8.88
C PRO A 328 31.70 -4.46 -10.40
N SER A 329 32.47 -5.33 -11.06
CA SER A 329 32.42 -5.57 -12.50
C SER A 329 31.34 -6.55 -12.96
N ASP A 330 30.64 -7.21 -12.03
CA ASP A 330 29.62 -8.20 -12.39
C ASP A 330 28.46 -7.54 -13.14
N PRO A 331 27.91 -8.20 -14.18
CA PRO A 331 26.75 -7.67 -14.90
C PRO A 331 25.54 -7.56 -13.97
N ALA A 332 25.02 -6.33 -13.82
CA ALA A 332 23.93 -6.03 -12.88
C ALA A 332 22.68 -6.88 -13.13
N TRP A 333 22.39 -7.19 -14.41
CA TRP A 333 21.25 -8.02 -14.80
C TRP A 333 21.40 -9.48 -14.38
N ASN A 334 22.63 -10.01 -14.39
CA ASN A 334 22.89 -11.37 -13.92
C ASN A 334 22.71 -11.45 -12.41
N THR A 335 23.12 -10.43 -11.67
CA THR A 335 22.85 -10.31 -10.23
C THR A 335 21.35 -10.29 -9.96
N HIS A 336 20.57 -9.54 -10.74
CA HIS A 336 19.12 -9.50 -10.59
C HIS A 336 18.45 -10.89 -10.80
N LYS A 337 18.89 -11.64 -11.83
CA LYS A 337 18.44 -13.02 -12.05
C LYS A 337 18.85 -13.96 -10.94
N HIS A 338 20.08 -13.81 -10.43
CA HIS A 338 20.61 -14.63 -9.37
C HIS A 338 19.79 -14.47 -8.08
N ILE A 339 19.45 -13.24 -7.70
CA ILE A 339 18.59 -12.96 -6.54
C ILE A 339 17.22 -13.64 -6.69
N ALA A 340 16.59 -13.52 -7.87
CA ALA A 340 15.28 -14.15 -8.11
C ALA A 340 15.35 -15.68 -8.00
N HIS A 341 16.43 -16.26 -8.52
CA HIS A 341 16.69 -17.71 -8.44
C HIS A 341 16.90 -18.18 -7.00
N GLU A 342 17.77 -17.51 -6.23
CA GLU A 342 18.05 -17.87 -4.84
C GLU A 342 16.79 -17.79 -3.96
N LEU A 343 15.97 -16.77 -4.18
CA LEU A 343 14.73 -16.57 -3.44
C LEU A 343 13.54 -17.35 -3.99
N LYS A 344 13.75 -18.13 -5.07
CA LYS A 344 12.72 -18.95 -5.73
C LYS A 344 11.47 -18.15 -6.12
N VAL A 345 11.65 -16.89 -6.51
CA VAL A 345 10.57 -16.01 -6.96
C VAL A 345 10.64 -15.79 -8.47
N PRO A 346 9.50 -15.64 -9.17
CA PRO A 346 9.50 -15.21 -10.56
C PRO A 346 10.24 -13.87 -10.70
N LEU A 347 11.12 -13.74 -11.69
CA LEU A 347 11.91 -12.51 -11.93
C LEU A 347 11.01 -11.27 -12.08
N GLN A 348 9.83 -11.45 -12.68
CA GLN A 348 8.84 -10.39 -12.89
C GLN A 348 8.15 -9.94 -11.60
N SER A 349 8.24 -10.74 -10.53
CA SER A 349 7.71 -10.45 -9.19
C SER A 349 8.76 -9.94 -8.22
N LEU A 350 10.05 -9.92 -8.61
CA LEU A 350 11.12 -9.36 -7.81
C LEU A 350 11.28 -7.87 -8.12
N ARG A 351 11.37 -7.04 -7.08
CA ARG A 351 11.71 -5.62 -7.16
C ARG A 351 12.89 -5.38 -6.25
N VAL A 352 14.08 -5.14 -6.82
CA VAL A 352 15.26 -4.75 -6.06
C VAL A 352 15.43 -3.24 -6.18
N VAL A 353 15.30 -2.53 -5.07
CA VAL A 353 15.47 -1.07 -4.97
C VAL A 353 16.92 -0.78 -4.62
N LEU A 354 17.60 0.00 -5.46
CA LEU A 354 18.98 0.45 -5.29
C LEU A 354 19.06 1.55 -4.21
N PRO A 355 20.26 1.84 -3.66
CA PRO A 355 20.44 2.90 -2.66
C PRO A 355 19.99 4.30 -3.11
N ASP A 356 19.93 4.56 -4.42
CA ASP A 356 19.45 5.82 -5.00
C ASP A 356 17.94 5.84 -5.28
N GLY A 357 17.22 4.78 -4.91
CA GLY A 357 15.78 4.62 -5.11
C GLY A 357 15.41 4.02 -6.48
N GLN A 358 16.34 3.84 -7.42
CA GLN A 358 16.01 3.22 -8.71
C GLN A 358 15.80 1.70 -8.57
N LEU A 359 14.98 1.11 -9.46
CA LEU A 359 14.88 -0.35 -9.54
C LEU A 359 16.09 -0.91 -10.30
N LEU A 360 16.76 -1.91 -9.75
CA LEU A 360 17.88 -2.61 -10.39
C LEU A 360 17.50 -3.11 -11.79
N ALA A 361 16.29 -3.66 -11.94
CA ALA A 361 15.77 -4.11 -13.24
C ALA A 361 15.60 -2.97 -14.25
N ALA A 362 15.24 -1.77 -13.79
CA ALA A 362 15.11 -0.60 -14.64
C ALA A 362 16.48 -0.08 -15.07
N ALA A 363 17.43 0.03 -14.13
CA ALA A 363 18.82 0.41 -14.43
C ALA A 363 19.47 -0.54 -15.45
N CYS A 364 19.23 -1.85 -15.31
CA CYS A 364 19.70 -2.85 -16.28
C CYS A 364 19.02 -2.74 -17.65
N ARG A 365 17.76 -2.31 -17.74
CA ARG A 365 17.09 -2.08 -19.03
C ARG A 365 17.60 -0.82 -19.72
N ALA A 366 17.85 0.24 -18.96
CA ALA A 366 18.42 1.48 -19.46
C ALA A 366 19.86 1.29 -19.98
N ASN A 367 20.62 0.41 -19.33
CA ASN A 367 21.96 0.03 -19.77
C ASN A 367 22.18 -1.49 -19.65
N PRO A 368 21.84 -2.28 -20.70
CA PRO A 368 21.92 -3.75 -20.70
C PRO A 368 23.32 -4.34 -20.46
N GLY A 369 24.37 -3.52 -20.56
CA GLY A 369 25.76 -3.89 -20.28
C GLY A 369 26.32 -3.34 -18.98
N ALA A 370 25.50 -2.67 -18.16
CA ALA A 370 25.96 -2.05 -16.92
C ALA A 370 26.49 -3.09 -15.92
N SER A 371 27.64 -2.77 -15.34
CA SER A 371 28.15 -3.47 -14.17
C SER A 371 27.39 -3.06 -12.90
N LEU A 372 27.55 -3.82 -11.82
CA LEU A 372 27.02 -3.44 -10.51
C LEU A 372 27.53 -2.08 -10.05
N ALA A 373 28.80 -1.77 -10.29
CA ALA A 373 29.36 -0.45 -9.99
C ALA A 373 28.64 0.67 -10.76
N ASP A 374 28.34 0.45 -12.04
CA ASP A 374 27.68 1.46 -12.88
C ASP A 374 26.27 1.81 -12.38
N VAL A 375 25.53 0.82 -11.89
CA VAL A 375 24.16 1.02 -11.39
C VAL A 375 24.10 1.45 -9.92
N ILE A 376 25.15 1.22 -9.13
CA ILE A 376 25.18 1.55 -7.69
C ILE A 376 25.87 2.90 -7.42
N GLU A 377 26.87 3.32 -8.20
CA GLU A 377 27.70 4.53 -7.93
C GLU A 377 27.19 5.84 -8.58
N THR A 378 25.94 5.92 -9.04
CA THR A 378 25.40 7.01 -9.89
C THR A 378 25.42 8.44 -9.31
N ARG A 379 25.98 8.67 -8.11
CA ARG A 379 26.07 10.01 -7.49
C ARG A 379 27.41 10.74 -7.57
N LYS A 380 28.52 10.15 -8.03
CA LYS A 380 29.80 10.90 -8.09
C LYS A 380 30.04 11.75 -9.33
N ARG A 381 29.34 11.51 -10.46
CA ARG A 381 29.65 12.20 -11.74
C ARG A 381 28.75 13.39 -12.12
N ARG A 382 27.62 13.65 -11.46
CA ARG A 382 26.71 14.77 -11.81
C ARG A 382 26.86 16.04 -10.95
N ARG A 383 27.98 16.22 -10.24
CA ARG A 383 28.34 17.50 -9.55
C ARG A 383 29.45 18.31 -10.23
N LEU A 384 29.88 17.91 -11.42
CA LEU A 384 30.92 18.61 -12.21
C LEU A 384 30.54 18.67 -13.69
N THR A 385 29.39 19.26 -14.01
CA THR A 385 29.10 19.89 -15.31
C THR A 385 28.01 20.92 -15.11
#